data_AF-A0A4Q6GS27-F1
#
_entry.id   AF-A0A4Q6GS27-F1
#
_cell.length_a   1.000
_cell.length_b   1.000
_cell.length_c   1.000
_cell.angle_alpha   90.00
_cell.angle_beta   90.00
_cell.angle_gamma   90.00
#
_symmetry.space_group_name_H-M   'P 1'
#
loop_
_entity.id
_entity.type
_entity.pdbx_description
1 polymer ?
#
loop_
_entity_poly.entity_id
_entity_poly.type
_entity_poly.pdbx_seq_one_letter_code
_entity_poly.pdbx_strand_id
1 'polypeptide(L)'
;MTKCAVVAMGLMLAACSTPQQRAERMQAEMAEQMTIYGPACSRLGYAQNSDQWRSCVLQLSTREELRQSGPSYYGGWGARHWRGGGYWGPYW
;
A
#
# COMPACT_ATOMS: atom_id res chain seq x y z
N MET A 1 -30.02 19.20 19.39
CA MET A 1 -29.85 18.97 17.94
C MET A 1 -28.60 19.62 17.35
N THR A 2 -28.04 20.68 17.94
CA THR A 2 -26.82 21.36 17.47
C THR A 2 -25.51 20.57 17.59
N LYS A 3 -25.41 19.63 18.54
CA LYS A 3 -24.20 18.81 18.77
C LYS A 3 -23.89 17.84 17.61
N CYS A 4 -24.91 17.35 16.89
CA CYS A 4 -24.72 16.42 15.78
C CYS A 4 -24.16 17.11 14.52
N ALA A 5 -24.49 18.40 14.31
CA ALA A 5 -24.05 19.16 13.15
C ALA A 5 -22.52 19.40 13.14
N VAL A 6 -21.93 19.62 14.32
CA VAL A 6 -20.47 19.85 14.46
C VAL A 6 -19.67 18.59 14.13
N VAL A 7 -20.16 17.42 14.56
CA VAL A 7 -19.51 16.12 14.26
C VAL A 7 -19.60 15.79 12.77
N ALA A 8 -20.75 16.05 12.15
CA ALA A 8 -20.96 15.81 10.72
C ALA A 8 -20.06 16.71 9.83
N MET A 9 -19.85 17.97 10.22
CA MET A 9 -18.93 18.87 9.53
C MET A 9 -17.46 18.44 9.69
N GLY A 10 -17.03 18.00 10.88
CA GLY A 10 -15.66 17.52 11.08
C GLY A 10 -15.28 16.32 10.20
N LEU A 11 -16.20 15.37 10.00
CA LEU A 11 -15.98 14.20 9.15
C LEU A 11 -15.90 14.56 7.65
N MET A 12 -16.67 15.55 7.20
CA MET A 12 -16.62 16.05 5.81
C MET A 12 -15.29 16.76 5.50
N LEU A 13 -14.69 17.49 6.45
CA LEU A 13 -13.37 18.10 6.27
C LEU A 13 -12.23 17.05 6.28
N ALA A 14 -12.35 15.99 7.08
CA ALA A 14 -11.37 14.90 7.09
C ALA A 14 -11.38 14.08 5.79
N ALA A 15 -12.52 13.98 5.11
CA ALA A 15 -12.62 13.36 3.79
C ALA A 15 -11.90 14.17 2.69
N CYS A 16 -11.76 15.48 2.87
CA CYS A 16 -11.12 16.37 1.88
C CYS A 16 -9.59 16.50 2.08
N SER A 17 -9.05 16.20 3.27
CA SER A 17 -7.62 16.37 3.58
C SER A 17 -6.75 15.12 3.40
N THR A 18 -7.35 13.96 3.11
CA THR A 18 -6.64 12.69 2.93
C THR A 18 -6.02 12.40 1.54
N PRO A 19 -6.46 12.98 0.39
CA PRO A 19 -5.85 12.66 -0.90
C PRO A 19 -4.46 13.28 -1.06
N GLN A 20 -4.23 14.51 -0.60
CA GLN A 20 -2.92 15.17 -0.69
C GLN A 20 -1.85 14.47 0.14
N GLN A 21 -2.15 14.09 1.37
CA GLN A 21 -1.19 13.38 2.22
C GLN A 21 -0.83 11.99 1.67
N ARG A 22 -1.76 11.31 0.98
CA ARG A 22 -1.46 10.04 0.30
C ARG A 22 -0.57 10.28 -0.92
N ALA A 23 -0.84 11.31 -1.71
CA ALA A 23 -0.03 11.65 -2.87
C ALA A 23 1.42 11.98 -2.48
N GLU A 24 1.64 12.75 -1.41
CA GLU A 24 3.00 13.08 -0.90
C GLU A 24 3.76 11.83 -0.45
N ARG A 25 3.09 10.90 0.25
CA ARG A 25 3.71 9.63 0.67
C ARG A 25 4.07 8.73 -0.52
N MET A 26 3.17 8.62 -1.50
CA MET A 26 3.40 7.83 -2.72
C MET A 26 4.54 8.43 -3.56
N GLN A 27 4.69 9.75 -3.57
CA GLN A 27 5.80 10.42 -4.26
C GLN A 27 7.15 10.12 -3.61
N ALA A 28 7.21 10.10 -2.27
CA ALA A 28 8.44 9.76 -1.56
C ALA A 28 8.87 8.31 -1.83
N GLU A 29 7.91 7.39 -1.82
CA GLU A 29 8.16 5.97 -2.13
C GLU A 29 8.62 5.77 -3.59
N MET A 30 7.99 6.48 -4.53
CA MET A 30 8.42 6.50 -5.93
C MET A 30 9.85 7.01 -6.10
N ALA A 31 10.24 8.05 -5.36
CA ALA A 31 11.60 8.60 -5.42
C ALA A 31 12.64 7.57 -4.99
N GLU A 32 12.36 6.77 -3.96
CA GLU A 32 13.22 5.67 -3.54
C GLU A 32 13.34 4.60 -4.63
N GLN A 33 12.21 4.15 -5.19
CA GLN A 33 12.21 3.15 -6.26
C GLN A 33 12.96 3.62 -7.52
N MET A 34 12.90 4.91 -7.84
CA MET A 34 13.68 5.51 -8.93
C MET A 34 15.19 5.43 -8.68
N THR A 35 15.65 5.56 -7.43
CA THR A 35 17.09 5.41 -7.12
C THR A 35 17.57 3.96 -7.26
N ILE A 36 16.74 2.99 -6.89
CA ILE A 36 17.08 1.56 -6.90
C ILE A 36 17.00 0.99 -8.32
N TYR A 37 15.88 1.20 -9.01
CA TYR A 37 15.61 0.59 -10.32
C TYR A 37 15.93 1.50 -11.52
N GLY A 38 16.03 2.81 -11.30
CA GLY A 38 16.34 3.77 -12.35
C GLY A 38 17.61 3.46 -13.14
N PRO A 39 18.75 3.12 -12.50
CA PRO A 39 19.97 2.73 -13.19
C PRO A 39 19.79 1.48 -14.06
N ALA A 40 18.98 0.51 -13.64
CA ALA A 40 18.68 -0.68 -14.44
C ALA A 40 17.90 -0.30 -15.70
N CYS A 41 16.87 0.55 -15.57
CA CYS A 41 16.10 1.06 -16.71
C CYS A 41 16.95 1.92 -17.67
N SER A 42 17.90 2.69 -17.16
CA SER A 42 18.85 3.41 -18.02
C SER A 42 19.80 2.47 -18.78
N ARG A 43 20.26 1.38 -18.16
CA ARG A 43 21.07 0.34 -18.84
C ARG A 43 20.28 -0.42 -19.89
N LEU A 44 18.96 -0.53 -19.74
CA LEU A 44 18.04 -1.09 -20.73
C LEU A 44 17.79 -0.15 -21.93
N GLY A 45 18.34 1.07 -21.89
CA GLY A 45 18.26 2.04 -22.99
C GLY A 45 17.09 3.01 -22.91
N TYR A 46 16.32 3.00 -21.81
CA TYR A 46 15.27 4.00 -21.61
C TYR A 46 15.86 5.36 -21.21
N ALA A 47 15.40 6.42 -21.87
CA ALA A 47 15.78 7.79 -21.53
C ALA A 47 15.31 8.14 -20.11
N GLN A 48 16.22 8.67 -19.27
CA GLN A 48 15.87 9.11 -17.91
C GLN A 48 14.69 10.07 -17.94
N ASN A 49 13.78 9.93 -16.97
CA ASN A 49 12.58 10.75 -16.84
C ASN A 49 11.60 10.70 -18.03
N SER A 50 11.76 9.74 -18.96
CA SER A 50 10.73 9.42 -19.95
C SER A 50 9.64 8.56 -19.34
N ASP A 51 8.44 8.57 -19.95
CA ASP A 51 7.33 7.74 -19.49
C ASP A 51 7.64 6.24 -19.60
N GLN A 52 8.41 5.86 -20.64
CA GLN A 52 8.90 4.49 -20.81
C GLN A 52 9.84 4.07 -19.66
N TRP A 53 10.74 4.98 -19.22
CA TRP A 53 11.62 4.73 -18.08
C TRP A 53 10.84 4.61 -16.76
N ARG A 54 9.84 5.47 -16.53
CA ARG A 54 8.97 5.39 -15.34
C ARG A 54 8.18 4.07 -15.31
N SER A 55 7.65 3.65 -16.46
CA SER A 55 6.96 2.36 -16.61
C SER A 55 7.89 1.18 -16.28
N CYS A 56 9.13 1.22 -16.76
CA CYS A 56 10.15 0.22 -16.42
C CYS A 56 10.42 0.15 -14.90
N VAL A 57 10.59 1.30 -14.23
CA VAL A 57 10.81 1.37 -12.77
C VAL A 57 9.64 0.74 -12.02
N LEU A 58 8.40 1.07 -12.41
CA LEU A 58 7.17 0.53 -11.82
C LEU A 58 7.03 -0.99 -12.01
N GLN A 59 7.37 -1.51 -13.19
CA GLN A 59 7.31 -2.95 -13.43
C GLN A 59 8.37 -3.71 -12.62
N LEU A 60 9.55 -3.13 -12.44
CA LEU A 60 10.61 -3.73 -11.64
C LEU A 60 10.27 -3.75 -10.15
N SER A 61 9.75 -2.65 -9.62
CA SER A 61 9.36 -2.57 -8.21
C SER A 61 8.21 -3.50 -7.87
N THR A 62 7.15 -3.51 -8.69
CA THR A 62 6.01 -4.42 -8.51
C THR A 62 6.42 -5.89 -8.59
N ARG A 63 7.33 -6.25 -9.50
CA ARG A 63 7.85 -7.62 -9.58
C ARG A 63 8.58 -8.04 -8.30
N GLU A 64 9.36 -7.14 -7.72
CA GLU A 64 10.08 -7.43 -6.48
C GLU A 64 9.13 -7.50 -5.28
N GLU A 65 8.15 -6.60 -5.20
CA GLU A 65 7.09 -6.66 -4.20
C GLU A 65 6.34 -7.99 -4.24
N LEU A 66 5.98 -8.48 -5.44
CA LEU A 66 5.32 -9.78 -5.61
C LEU A 66 6.20 -10.97 -5.23
N ARG A 67 7.52 -10.85 -5.42
CA ARG A 67 8.48 -11.86 -4.95
C ARG A 67 8.61 -11.85 -3.44
N GLN A 68 8.63 -10.67 -2.84
CA GLN A 68 8.74 -10.49 -1.40
C GLN A 68 7.44 -10.85 -0.68
N SER A 69 6.30 -10.62 -1.33
CA SER A 69 4.97 -11.06 -0.92
C SER A 69 4.69 -12.52 -1.30
N GLY A 70 5.74 -13.31 -1.58
CA GLY A 70 5.64 -14.73 -1.89
C GLY A 70 4.71 -15.46 -0.92
N PRO A 71 4.12 -16.61 -1.34
CA PRO A 71 2.97 -17.21 -0.68
C PRO A 71 3.23 -17.32 0.82
N SER A 72 2.48 -16.53 1.60
CA SER A 72 2.55 -16.55 3.05
C SER A 72 2.12 -17.94 3.52
N TYR A 73 3.09 -18.84 3.63
CA TYR A 73 2.96 -20.17 4.21
C TYR A 73 2.95 -20.08 5.76
N TYR A 74 2.55 -18.93 6.31
CA TYR A 74 2.47 -18.68 7.74
C TYR A 74 1.04 -18.33 8.16
N GLY A 75 0.06 -19.06 7.63
CA GLY A 75 -1.25 -19.24 8.28
C GLY A 75 -1.22 -20.22 9.47
N GLY A 76 -0.09 -20.35 10.19
CA GLY A 76 0.20 -21.54 10.99
C GLY A 76 0.44 -21.40 12.49
N TRP A 77 0.61 -20.18 13.05
CA TRP A 77 1.15 -20.07 14.42
C TRP A 77 0.52 -18.96 15.28
N GLY A 78 -0.75 -18.61 15.06
CA GLY A 78 -1.43 -17.54 15.80
C GLY A 78 -2.63 -17.91 16.68
N ALA A 79 -3.19 -19.12 16.57
CA ALA A 79 -4.53 -19.42 17.12
C ALA A 79 -4.59 -20.59 18.11
N ARG A 80 -3.47 -20.96 18.77
CA ARG A 80 -3.52 -22.05 19.78
C ARG A 80 -3.74 -21.59 21.22
N HIS A 81 -3.73 -20.29 21.51
CA HIS A 81 -4.01 -19.79 22.87
C HIS A 81 -5.49 -19.45 23.12
N TRP A 82 -6.31 -19.26 22.08
CA TRP A 82 -7.77 -19.17 22.19
C TRP A 82 -8.43 -20.56 22.23
N ARG A 83 -7.84 -21.47 23.01
CA ARG A 83 -8.48 -22.73 23.40
C ARG A 83 -9.38 -22.44 24.61
N GLY A 84 -10.46 -21.69 24.36
CA GLY A 84 -11.36 -21.23 25.42
C GLY A 84 -12.71 -20.80 24.87
N GLY A 85 -13.58 -21.78 24.63
CA GLY A 85 -15.04 -21.67 24.64
C GLY A 85 -15.68 -20.43 23.99
N GLY A 86 -15.96 -20.51 22.69
CA GLY A 86 -16.85 -19.59 22.01
C GLY A 86 -17.90 -20.37 21.22
N TYR A 87 -19.16 -20.20 21.59
CA TYR A 87 -20.37 -20.92 21.17
C TYR A 87 -20.78 -20.69 19.70
N TRP A 88 -19.84 -20.68 18.75
CA TRP A 88 -20.14 -20.34 17.35
C TRP A 88 -19.33 -21.26 16.40
N GLY A 89 -19.79 -22.51 16.31
CA GLY A 89 -19.40 -23.47 15.25
C GLY A 89 -20.26 -23.33 13.99
N PRO A 90 -19.90 -24.00 12.87
CA PRO A 90 -20.07 -23.51 11.50
C PRO A 90 -21.43 -23.86 10.88
N TYR A 91 -22.49 -23.36 11.49
CA TYR A 91 -23.77 -23.18 10.81
C TYR A 91 -24.03 -21.67 10.90
N TRP A 92 -24.55 -21.05 9.84
CA TRP A 92 -24.71 -19.60 9.60
C TRP A 92 -23.42 -18.79 9.34
#